data_AF-A0A1G7CM80-F1
#
_entry.id   AF-A0A1G7CM80-F1
#
_cell.length_a   1.000
_cell.length_b   1.000
_cell.length_c   1.000
_cell.angle_alpha   90.00
_cell.angle_beta   90.00
_cell.angle_gamma   90.00
#
_symmetry.space_group_name_H-M   'P 1'
#
loop_
_entity.id
_entity.type
_entity.pdbx_description
1 polymer ?
#
loop_
_entity_poly.entity_id
_entity_poly.type
_entity_poly.pdbx_seq_one_letter_code
_entity_poly.pdbx_strand_id
1 'polypeptide(L)'
;MATAPIIKWYDFNHASEIVAPFDFGVVDAGDWGPPFTFNIWNNRGGATDVSKMEDCHITTRDMDGGTGDKQGKIVEVVRDDWFHAQVDTLAESDLQADTSKIGRSGSKPIGTTKSTDKNNAGATITPVTPSAKEILGINNNGNQTDSGGNFVTVTLQAAVPLAASAGKQNFKIRVSYRFV
;
A
#
# COMPACT_ATOMS: atom_id res chain seq x y z
N MET A 1 -1.54 -2.01 27.07
CA MET A 1 -1.52 -2.67 25.74
C MET A 1 -1.75 -1.56 24.74
N ALA A 2 -0.82 -1.32 23.82
CA ALA A 2 -1.02 -0.30 22.79
C ALA A 2 -2.16 -0.74 21.85
N THR A 3 -2.99 0.22 21.41
CA THR A 3 -4.12 -0.07 20.51
C THR A 3 -3.59 -0.42 19.14
N ALA A 4 -4.05 -1.52 18.54
CA ALA A 4 -3.57 -1.95 17.23
C ALA A 4 -3.79 -0.89 16.13
N PRO A 5 -2.92 -0.82 15.11
CA PRO A 5 -3.08 0.09 13.98
C PRO A 5 -4.45 -0.04 13.30
N ILE A 6 -5.02 1.09 12.88
CA ILE A 6 -6.31 1.14 12.18
C ILE A 6 -6.04 1.52 10.73
N ILE A 7 -6.04 0.52 9.85
CA ILE A 7 -5.59 0.68 8.47
C ILE A 7 -6.76 0.87 7.53
N LYS A 8 -6.69 1.92 6.71
CA LYS A 8 -7.67 2.21 5.66
C LYS A 8 -6.98 2.67 4.39
N TRP A 9 -7.59 2.34 3.25
CA TRP A 9 -7.08 2.69 1.92
C TRP A 9 -7.99 3.74 1.32
N TYR A 10 -7.41 4.72 0.63
CA TYR A 10 -8.16 5.77 -0.05
C TYR A 10 -7.64 5.96 -1.48
N ASP A 11 -8.50 6.51 -2.33
CA ASP A 11 -8.11 6.97 -3.67
C ASP A 11 -7.00 8.02 -3.62
N PHE A 12 -6.42 8.32 -4.78
CA PHE A 12 -5.36 9.32 -4.95
C PHE A 12 -5.68 10.68 -4.32
N ASN A 13 -6.95 11.09 -4.32
CA ASN A 13 -7.41 12.37 -3.79
C ASN A 13 -7.73 12.33 -2.29
N HIS A 14 -7.50 11.19 -1.62
CA HIS A 14 -7.92 10.96 -0.23
C HIS A 14 -9.43 11.11 0.00
N ALA A 15 -10.24 11.08 -1.05
CA ALA A 15 -11.66 11.43 -1.00
C ALA A 15 -12.52 10.23 -0.64
N SER A 16 -12.29 9.09 -1.32
CA SER A 16 -13.12 7.89 -1.19
C SER A 16 -12.31 6.75 -0.57
N GLU A 17 -12.88 6.09 0.44
CA GLU A 17 -12.29 4.87 1.00
C GLU A 17 -12.40 3.74 -0.04
N ILE A 18 -11.29 3.06 -0.30
CA ILE A 18 -11.23 1.90 -1.19
C ILE A 18 -11.55 0.66 -0.37
N VAL A 19 -12.70 0.09 -0.65
CA VAL A 19 -13.16 -1.17 -0.06
C VAL A 19 -12.98 -2.31 -1.04
N ALA A 20 -12.66 -3.50 -0.55
CA ALA A 20 -12.52 -4.68 -1.39
C ALA A 20 -13.90 -5.13 -1.94
N PRO A 21 -13.95 -5.65 -3.18
CA PRO A 21 -12.84 -5.83 -4.12
C PRO A 21 -12.48 -4.55 -4.89
N PHE A 22 -11.22 -4.42 -5.31
CA PHE A 22 -10.76 -3.41 -6.27
C PHE A 22 -10.52 -4.06 -7.63
N ASP A 23 -11.05 -3.47 -8.69
CA ASP A 23 -10.90 -3.97 -10.07
C ASP A 23 -9.79 -3.18 -10.79
N PHE A 24 -8.75 -3.88 -11.23
CA PHE A 24 -7.66 -3.31 -12.02
C PHE A 24 -7.99 -3.24 -13.53
N GLY A 25 -9.18 -3.70 -13.93
CA GLY A 25 -9.64 -3.70 -15.30
C GLY A 25 -9.06 -4.84 -16.12
N VAL A 26 -9.13 -4.68 -17.44
CA VAL A 26 -8.58 -5.63 -18.42
C VAL A 26 -7.27 -5.07 -18.93
N VAL A 27 -6.23 -5.91 -18.95
CA VAL A 27 -4.92 -5.60 -19.49
C VAL A 27 -4.54 -6.72 -20.45
N ASP A 28 -4.13 -6.36 -21.66
CA ASP A 28 -3.73 -7.32 -22.67
C ASP A 28 -2.36 -7.92 -22.37
N ALA A 29 -2.15 -9.18 -22.78
CA ALA A 29 -0.89 -9.86 -22.56
C ALA A 29 0.24 -9.18 -23.36
N GLY A 30 1.36 -8.89 -22.69
CA GLY A 30 2.49 -8.15 -23.26
C GLY A 30 2.45 -6.65 -22.98
N ASP A 31 1.34 -6.14 -22.44
CA ASP A 31 1.15 -4.71 -22.18
C ASP A 31 1.25 -4.35 -20.69
N TRP A 32 1.45 -3.05 -20.47
CA TRP A 32 1.32 -2.43 -19.17
C TRP A 32 -0.13 -1.97 -18.95
N GLY A 33 -0.67 -2.25 -17.78
CA GLY A 33 -1.94 -1.70 -17.33
C GLY A 33 -1.82 -0.23 -16.94
N PRO A 34 -2.95 0.46 -16.70
CA PRO A 34 -2.92 1.80 -16.14
C PRO A 34 -2.33 1.79 -14.71
N PRO A 35 -1.63 2.86 -14.29
CA PRO A 35 -1.20 3.00 -12.91
C PRO A 35 -2.37 3.38 -12.00
N PHE A 36 -2.39 2.81 -10.79
CA PHE A 36 -3.37 3.11 -9.75
C PHE A 36 -2.67 3.55 -8.47
N THR A 37 -3.01 4.74 -7.98
CA THR A 37 -2.41 5.31 -6.77
C THR A 37 -3.35 5.18 -5.58
N PHE A 38 -2.80 4.71 -4.47
CA PHE A 38 -3.49 4.44 -3.22
C PHE A 38 -2.84 5.23 -2.08
N ASN A 39 -3.68 5.75 -1.19
CA ASN A 39 -3.25 6.35 0.07
C ASN A 39 -3.57 5.39 1.21
N ILE A 40 -2.54 4.80 1.81
CA ILE A 40 -2.66 3.80 2.87
C ILE A 40 -2.44 4.51 4.20
N TRP A 41 -3.52 4.65 4.98
CA TRP A 41 -3.54 5.38 6.24
C TRP A 41 -3.44 4.44 7.43
N ASN A 42 -2.78 4.93 8.49
CA ASN A 42 -2.94 4.45 9.86
C ASN A 42 -3.60 5.54 10.71
N ASN A 43 -4.74 5.21 11.32
CA ASN A 43 -5.49 6.08 12.24
C ASN A 43 -6.04 7.37 11.62
N ARG A 44 -6.46 7.37 10.35
CA ARG A 44 -6.98 8.58 9.69
C ARG A 44 -8.13 9.20 10.47
N GLY A 45 -7.99 10.46 10.89
CA GLY A 45 -9.05 11.17 11.62
C GLY A 45 -9.32 10.62 13.02
N GLY A 46 -8.43 9.79 13.57
CA GLY A 46 -8.59 9.19 14.89
C GLY A 46 -8.43 10.20 16.02
N ALA A 47 -9.31 10.12 17.02
CA ALA A 47 -9.28 11.00 18.19
C ALA A 47 -8.20 10.60 19.22
N THR A 48 -7.84 9.32 19.26
CA THR A 48 -6.84 8.74 20.15
C THR A 48 -5.71 8.12 19.36
N ASP A 49 -4.52 8.08 19.95
CA ASP A 49 -3.37 7.39 19.35
C ASP A 49 -3.61 5.87 19.27
N VAL A 50 -3.07 5.28 18.21
CA VAL A 50 -2.85 3.84 18.07
C VAL A 50 -1.37 3.58 17.81
N SER A 51 -0.94 2.33 17.88
CA SER A 51 0.44 1.97 17.56
C SER A 51 0.81 2.43 16.15
N LYS A 52 2.04 2.89 15.99
CA LYS A 52 2.63 3.05 14.67
C LYS A 52 2.80 1.67 14.01
N MET A 53 2.77 1.65 12.69
CA MET A 53 3.17 0.50 11.90
C MET A 53 4.68 0.59 11.70
N GLU A 54 5.40 -0.49 11.99
CA GLU A 54 6.85 -0.60 11.82
C GLU A 54 7.18 -1.73 10.82
N ASP A 55 8.32 -1.62 10.14
CA ASP A 55 8.76 -2.55 9.09
C ASP A 55 7.68 -2.82 8.03
N CYS A 56 7.07 -1.74 7.53
CA CYS A 56 5.98 -1.83 6.58
C CYS A 56 6.47 -2.28 5.20
N HIS A 57 5.78 -3.26 4.61
CA HIS A 57 6.03 -3.75 3.25
C HIS A 57 4.72 -4.02 2.51
N ILE A 58 4.69 -3.79 1.19
CA ILE A 58 3.58 -4.12 0.30
C ILE A 58 3.97 -5.25 -0.66
N THR A 59 3.05 -6.19 -0.89
CA THR A 59 3.23 -7.29 -1.84
C THR A 59 1.89 -7.81 -2.37
N THR A 60 1.90 -8.69 -3.37
CA THR A 60 0.72 -9.45 -3.79
C THR A 60 0.73 -10.84 -3.17
N ARG A 61 -0.45 -11.39 -2.90
CA ARG A 61 -0.64 -12.77 -2.40
C ARG A 61 -1.85 -13.38 -3.05
N ASP A 62 -1.89 -14.71 -3.14
CA ASP A 62 -3.12 -15.38 -3.56
C ASP A 62 -4.23 -15.23 -2.50
N MET A 63 -5.43 -15.69 -2.83
CA MET A 63 -6.59 -15.58 -1.93
C MET A 63 -6.42 -16.38 -0.62
N ASP A 64 -5.60 -17.43 -0.62
CA ASP A 64 -5.26 -18.24 0.56
C ASP A 64 -4.06 -17.63 1.34
N GLY A 65 -3.46 -16.53 0.84
CA GLY A 65 -2.34 -15.83 1.43
C GLY A 65 -0.95 -16.35 1.03
N GLY A 66 -0.90 -17.29 0.08
CA GLY A 66 0.32 -17.89 -0.46
C GLY A 66 0.94 -17.11 -1.62
N THR A 67 1.89 -17.76 -2.28
CA THR A 67 2.73 -17.24 -3.38
C THR A 67 2.17 -17.55 -4.78
N GLY A 68 0.93 -18.03 -4.89
CA GLY A 68 0.27 -18.27 -6.18
C GLY A 68 0.81 -19.45 -6.98
N ASP A 69 1.66 -20.30 -6.40
CA ASP A 69 2.33 -21.43 -7.05
C ASP A 69 1.79 -22.80 -6.60
N LYS A 70 0.72 -22.82 -5.82
CA LYS A 70 0.08 -24.06 -5.37
C LYS A 70 -0.47 -24.84 -6.57
N GLN A 71 -0.05 -26.09 -6.71
CA GLN A 71 -0.54 -26.98 -7.77
C GLN A 71 -2.07 -27.04 -7.80
N GLY A 72 -2.66 -26.88 -8.99
CA GLY A 72 -4.11 -26.83 -9.19
C GLY A 72 -4.79 -25.52 -8.79
N LYS A 73 -4.04 -24.54 -8.25
CA LYS A 73 -4.52 -23.20 -7.89
C LYS A 73 -3.46 -22.13 -8.22
N ILE A 74 -2.92 -22.19 -9.43
CA ILE A 74 -1.95 -21.19 -9.89
C ILE A 74 -2.65 -19.83 -10.00
N VAL A 75 -2.02 -18.81 -9.42
CA VAL A 75 -2.43 -17.41 -9.54
C VAL A 75 -1.25 -16.65 -10.14
N GLU A 76 -1.22 -16.56 -11.47
CA GLU A 76 -0.05 -16.12 -12.24
C GLU A 76 0.38 -14.70 -11.88
N VAL A 77 -0.60 -13.83 -11.64
CA VAL A 77 -0.39 -12.43 -11.21
C VAL A 77 0.45 -12.32 -9.93
N VAL A 78 0.41 -13.33 -9.05
CA VAL A 78 1.24 -13.41 -7.84
C VAL A 78 2.51 -14.19 -8.10
N ARG A 79 2.40 -15.36 -8.74
CA ARG A 79 3.52 -16.29 -8.97
C ARG A 79 4.65 -15.64 -9.77
N ASP A 80 4.29 -14.86 -10.79
CA ASP A 80 5.21 -14.29 -11.78
C ASP A 80 5.39 -12.78 -11.60
N ASP A 81 5.01 -12.24 -10.43
CA ASP A 81 5.26 -10.85 -10.03
C ASP A 81 4.78 -9.80 -11.03
N TRP A 82 3.52 -9.93 -11.51
CA TRP A 82 3.00 -9.04 -12.54
C TRP A 82 2.85 -7.59 -12.07
N PHE A 83 2.80 -7.33 -10.77
CA PHE A 83 2.62 -5.98 -10.25
C PHE A 83 3.94 -5.34 -9.85
N HIS A 84 4.04 -4.06 -10.16
CA HIS A 84 5.08 -3.17 -9.69
C HIS A 84 4.50 -2.19 -8.67
N ALA A 85 5.32 -1.75 -7.72
CA ALA A 85 4.98 -0.79 -6.69
C ALA A 85 6.05 0.30 -6.54
N GLN A 86 5.60 1.55 -6.56
CA GLN A 86 6.40 2.75 -6.29
C GLN A 86 5.84 3.46 -5.06
N VAL A 87 6.72 3.99 -4.20
CA VAL A 87 6.35 4.76 -3.01
C VAL A 87 6.49 6.25 -3.30
N ASP A 88 5.39 6.88 -3.69
CA ASP A 88 5.36 8.28 -4.15
C ASP A 88 5.70 9.27 -3.04
N THR A 89 5.35 8.95 -1.78
CA THR A 89 5.74 9.78 -0.62
C THR A 89 7.24 9.82 -0.38
N LEU A 90 8.00 8.89 -0.94
CA LEU A 90 9.46 8.85 -0.90
C LEU A 90 10.10 9.39 -2.19
N ALA A 91 9.30 9.97 -3.08
CA ALA A 91 9.73 10.49 -4.38
C ALA A 91 10.47 9.44 -5.24
N GLU A 92 10.10 8.17 -5.09
CA GLU A 92 10.56 7.12 -6.00
C GLU A 92 10.07 7.40 -7.43
N SER A 93 10.80 6.90 -8.42
CA SER A 93 10.49 7.08 -9.86
C SER A 93 10.75 5.79 -10.65
N ASP A 94 10.66 4.64 -9.97
CA ASP A 94 11.06 3.31 -10.45
C ASP A 94 9.88 2.38 -10.76
N LEU A 95 8.65 2.90 -10.97
CA LEU A 95 7.44 2.10 -11.17
C LEU A 95 7.55 1.03 -12.27
N GLN A 96 8.39 1.23 -13.29
CA GLN A 96 8.59 0.25 -14.37
C GLN A 96 9.92 -0.51 -14.29
N ALA A 97 10.72 -0.27 -13.25
CA ALA A 97 11.97 -0.98 -13.03
C ALA A 97 11.74 -2.37 -12.45
N ASP A 98 12.65 -3.32 -12.68
CA ASP A 98 12.55 -4.65 -12.06
C ASP A 98 12.59 -4.61 -10.53
N THR A 99 13.22 -3.58 -9.94
CA THR A 99 13.30 -3.38 -8.49
C THR A 99 11.95 -3.04 -7.83
N SER A 100 10.96 -2.61 -8.60
CA SER A 100 9.63 -2.30 -8.10
C SER A 100 8.67 -3.50 -8.14
N LYS A 101 9.07 -4.64 -8.72
CA LYS A 101 8.25 -5.86 -8.77
C LYS A 101 7.86 -6.34 -7.38
N ILE A 102 6.60 -6.72 -7.24
CA ILE A 102 6.02 -7.28 -6.02
C ILE A 102 5.23 -8.56 -6.32
N GLY A 103 5.33 -9.51 -5.39
CA GLY A 103 4.56 -10.75 -5.44
C GLY A 103 5.27 -11.91 -4.76
N ARG A 104 5.42 -13.02 -5.48
CA ARG A 104 6.15 -14.18 -5.00
C ARG A 104 7.60 -13.84 -4.66
N SER A 105 8.32 -13.18 -5.57
CA SER A 105 9.77 -12.99 -5.41
C SER A 105 10.14 -11.86 -4.46
N GLY A 106 9.20 -10.95 -4.17
CA GLY A 106 9.54 -9.74 -3.43
C GLY A 106 8.36 -8.98 -2.83
N SER A 107 8.73 -8.06 -1.95
CA SER A 107 7.86 -7.05 -1.37
C SER A 107 8.58 -5.71 -1.37
N LYS A 108 7.86 -4.63 -1.65
CA LYS A 108 8.40 -3.28 -1.62
C LYS A 108 8.29 -2.73 -0.18
N PRO A 109 9.37 -2.26 0.45
CA PRO A 109 9.26 -1.51 1.70
C PRO A 109 8.47 -0.23 1.49
N ILE A 110 7.59 0.12 2.42
CA ILE A 110 6.76 1.33 2.32
C ILE A 110 6.90 2.18 3.58
N GLY A 111 6.76 3.49 3.44
CA GLY A 111 6.81 4.44 4.55
C GLY A 111 6.74 5.87 4.03
N THR A 112 6.84 6.84 4.93
CA THR A 112 6.77 8.26 4.60
C THR A 112 7.89 9.02 5.31
N THR A 113 8.33 10.13 4.73
CA THR A 113 9.24 11.09 5.37
C THR A 113 8.52 12.36 5.82
N LYS A 114 7.21 12.45 5.57
CA LYS A 114 6.39 13.59 5.97
C LYS A 114 6.03 13.50 7.45
N SER A 115 5.77 14.65 8.06
CA SER A 115 5.39 14.76 9.46
C SER A 115 3.88 14.84 9.64
N THR A 116 3.42 14.55 10.86
CA THR A 116 2.10 14.95 11.34
C THR A 116 2.27 16.09 12.34
N ASP A 117 1.59 17.21 12.12
CA ASP A 117 1.80 18.47 12.83
C ASP A 117 0.51 19.05 13.44
N LYS A 118 -0.64 18.40 13.25
CA LYS A 118 -1.89 18.71 13.97
C LYS A 118 -2.56 17.48 14.54
N ASN A 119 -3.14 17.65 15.73
CA ASN A 119 -3.97 16.62 16.36
C ASN A 119 -5.37 16.55 15.73
N ASN A 120 -6.22 15.68 16.27
CA ASN A 120 -7.59 15.49 15.79
C ASN A 120 -8.46 16.76 15.82
N ALA A 121 -8.28 17.63 16.81
CA ALA A 121 -9.01 18.89 16.92
C ALA A 121 -8.48 19.98 15.96
N GLY A 122 -7.43 19.68 15.18
CA GLY A 122 -6.76 20.64 14.31
C GLY A 122 -5.83 21.60 15.04
N ALA A 123 -5.52 21.35 16.31
CA ALA A 123 -4.53 22.13 17.04
C ALA A 123 -3.11 21.69 16.66
N THR A 124 -2.21 22.66 16.47
CA THR A 124 -0.80 22.40 16.18
C THR A 124 -0.13 21.64 17.33
N ILE A 125 0.63 20.61 16.96
CA ILE A 125 1.48 19.83 17.86
C ILE A 125 2.94 19.97 17.43
N THR A 126 3.88 19.52 18.27
CA THR A 126 5.26 19.32 17.82
C THR A 126 5.26 18.30 16.68
N PRO A 127 5.78 18.63 15.48
CA PRO A 127 5.74 17.71 14.35
C PRO A 127 6.42 16.38 14.67
N VAL A 128 5.72 15.28 14.39
CA VAL A 128 6.25 13.93 14.55
C VAL A 128 6.52 13.36 13.16
N THR A 129 7.76 12.95 12.92
CA THR A 129 8.20 12.31 11.66
C THR A 129 8.47 10.83 11.92
N PRO A 130 7.90 9.90 11.14
CA PRO A 130 8.21 8.48 11.26
C PRO A 130 9.65 8.16 10.85
N SER A 131 10.17 7.04 11.34
CA SER A 131 11.43 6.48 10.83
C SER A 131 11.21 5.80 9.48
N ALA A 132 12.29 5.37 8.83
CA ALA A 132 12.20 4.58 7.61
C ALA A 132 11.33 3.33 7.83
N LYS A 133 10.48 3.03 6.85
CA LYS A 133 9.52 1.91 6.87
C LYS A 133 8.44 1.99 7.95
N GLU A 134 8.14 3.20 8.44
CA GLU A 134 7.10 3.43 9.44
C GLU A 134 5.94 4.28 8.90
N ILE A 135 4.77 4.08 9.51
CA ILE A 135 3.58 4.91 9.34
C ILE A 135 3.01 5.19 10.74
N LEU A 136 2.88 6.47 11.10
CA LEU A 136 2.45 6.88 12.44
C LEU A 136 1.00 6.47 12.71
N GLY A 137 0.71 6.19 13.98
CA GLY A 137 -0.65 5.96 14.48
C GLY A 137 -1.17 7.09 15.38
N ILE A 138 -0.47 8.23 15.46
CA ILE A 138 -0.89 9.32 16.34
C ILE A 138 -2.21 9.95 15.89
N ASN A 139 -2.94 10.52 16.84
CA ASN A 139 -4.20 11.18 16.58
C ASN A 139 -4.02 12.35 15.59
N ASN A 140 -4.97 12.49 14.68
CA ASN A 140 -4.86 13.44 13.58
C ASN A 140 -6.24 13.82 13.05
N ASN A 141 -6.32 14.89 12.29
CA ASN A 141 -7.58 15.42 11.75
C ASN A 141 -7.97 14.79 10.39
N GLY A 142 -7.17 13.86 9.86
CA GLY A 142 -7.42 13.18 8.59
C GLY A 142 -7.16 14.04 7.34
N ASN A 143 -6.61 15.25 7.50
CA ASN A 143 -6.17 16.11 6.41
C ASN A 143 -4.75 15.71 5.97
N GLN A 144 -4.56 15.52 4.67
CA GLN A 144 -3.28 15.08 4.07
C GLN A 144 -2.12 16.07 4.28
N THR A 145 -2.39 17.38 4.41
CA THR A 145 -1.32 18.38 4.64
C THR A 145 -0.81 18.33 6.06
N ASP A 146 -1.70 18.02 7.00
CA ASP A 146 -1.42 18.09 8.44
C ASP A 146 -0.98 16.73 9.01
N SER A 147 -1.29 15.65 8.30
CA SER A 147 -1.16 14.26 8.77
C SER A 147 -0.23 13.42 7.90
N GLY A 148 0.78 14.04 7.30
CA GLY A 148 1.70 13.40 6.35
C GLY A 148 2.43 12.17 6.90
N GLY A 149 2.62 12.09 8.22
CA GLY A 149 3.23 10.94 8.88
C GLY A 149 2.29 9.75 9.06
N ASN A 150 0.98 9.94 8.94
CA ASN A 150 -0.05 8.92 9.16
C ASN A 150 -0.46 8.16 7.89
N PHE A 151 0.15 8.45 6.74
CA PHE A 151 -0.11 7.70 5.52
C PHE A 151 1.11 7.58 4.62
N VAL A 152 1.03 6.60 3.74
CA VAL A 152 1.96 6.42 2.62
C VAL A 152 1.15 6.45 1.32
N THR A 153 1.70 7.09 0.28
CA THR A 153 1.13 7.06 -1.06
C THR A 153 1.92 6.07 -1.89
N VAL A 154 1.23 5.09 -2.47
CA VAL A 154 1.84 4.07 -3.33
C VAL A 154 1.12 4.00 -4.67
N THR A 155 1.88 3.88 -5.75
CA THR A 155 1.35 3.63 -7.09
C THR A 155 1.66 2.20 -7.49
N LEU A 156 0.63 1.48 -7.92
CA LEU A 156 0.71 0.11 -8.41
C LEU A 156 0.44 0.08 -9.92
N GLN A 157 1.19 -0.74 -10.65
CA GLN A 157 0.96 -0.94 -12.07
C GLN A 157 1.16 -2.41 -12.43
N ALA A 158 0.26 -2.96 -13.24
CA ALA A 158 0.42 -4.30 -13.79
C ALA A 158 1.29 -4.26 -15.04
N ALA A 159 2.23 -5.20 -15.15
CA ALA A 159 3.00 -5.54 -16.33
C ALA A 159 2.66 -7.00 -16.68
N VAL A 160 1.74 -7.21 -17.62
CA VAL A 160 1.25 -8.54 -17.95
C VAL A 160 2.21 -9.20 -18.94
N PRO A 161 2.81 -10.36 -18.63
CA PRO A 161 3.74 -11.02 -19.55
C PRO A 161 3.03 -11.51 -20.80
N LEU A 162 3.74 -11.56 -21.93
CA LEU A 162 3.19 -12.05 -23.21
C LEU A 162 2.65 -13.49 -23.13
N ALA A 163 3.22 -14.30 -22.24
CA ALA A 163 2.81 -15.69 -22.02
C ALA A 163 1.65 -15.85 -21.02
N ALA A 164 1.05 -14.75 -20.54
CA ALA A 164 -0.05 -14.78 -19.59
C ALA A 164 -1.26 -15.57 -20.12
N SER A 165 -1.87 -16.38 -19.25
CA SER A 165 -3.13 -17.04 -19.60
C SER A 165 -4.28 -16.04 -19.57
N ALA A 166 -5.17 -16.11 -20.56
CA ALA A 166 -6.38 -15.30 -20.56
C ALA A 166 -7.31 -15.70 -19.41
N GLY A 167 -7.97 -14.71 -18.79
CA GLY A 167 -9.00 -14.93 -17.78
C GLY A 167 -8.89 -14.02 -16.56
N LYS A 168 -9.86 -14.14 -15.66
CA LYS A 168 -9.91 -13.35 -14.42
C LYS A 168 -8.97 -13.94 -13.37
N GLN A 169 -8.04 -13.12 -12.88
CA GLN A 169 -7.14 -13.46 -11.77
C GLN A 169 -7.63 -12.78 -10.49
N ASN A 170 -7.95 -13.56 -9.45
CA ASN A 170 -8.28 -13.02 -8.12
C ASN A 170 -7.07 -13.14 -7.20
N PHE A 171 -6.68 -12.04 -6.58
CA PHE A 171 -5.53 -11.96 -5.69
C PHE A 171 -5.73 -10.88 -4.64
N LYS A 172 -4.79 -10.79 -3.69
CA LYS A 172 -4.76 -9.79 -2.62
C LYS A 172 -3.55 -8.89 -2.81
N ILE A 173 -3.75 -7.59 -2.68
CA ILE A 173 -2.68 -6.68 -2.27
C ILE A 173 -2.58 -6.76 -0.74
N ARG A 174 -1.37 -6.94 -0.21
CA ARG A 174 -1.12 -7.08 1.22
C ARG A 174 -0.10 -6.07 1.68
N VAL A 175 -0.47 -5.30 2.70
CA VAL A 175 0.49 -4.57 3.55
C VAL A 175 0.79 -5.42 4.78
N SER A 176 2.07 -5.65 5.05
CA SER A 176 2.57 -6.37 6.22
C SER A 176 3.38 -5.40 7.08
N TYR A 177 3.26 -5.52 8.40
CA TYR A 177 3.89 -4.64 9.38
C TYR A 177 3.95 -5.36 10.73
N ARG A 178 4.77 -4.84 11.64
CA ARG A 178 4.69 -5.12 13.08
C ARG A 178 4.24 -3.88 13.83
N PHE A 179 3.73 -4.07 15.04
CA PHE A 179 3.39 -2.97 15.94
C PHE A 179 3.64 -3.42 17.38
N VAL A 180 3.95 -2.45 18.24
CA VAL A 180 4.19 -2.63 19.69
C VAL A 180 3.30 -1.69 20.50
#